data_AF-A0AAD0BZD8-F1
#
_entry.id   AF-A0AAD0BZD8-F1
#
_cell.length_a   1.000
_cell.length_b   1.000
_cell.length_c   1.000
_cell.angle_alpha   90.00
_cell.angle_beta   90.00
_cell.angle_gamma   90.00
#
_symmetry.space_group_name_H-M   'P 1'
#
loop_
_entity.id
_entity.type
_entity.pdbx_description
1 polymer ?
#
loop_
_entity_poly.entity_id
_entity_poly.type
_entity_poly.pdbx_seq_one_letter_code
_entity_poly.pdbx_strand_id
1 'polypeptide(L)'
;MSTVPDLATMQLLLRQGRWPALLSLGLLLVALLLLGTEPDLAMVAAGLLLVSVVVGLAQAYHAWRVGLDASLLQLLRDEGLEGDAAARRTDQLLHDSGLRRAAPDAPLRGWDLRWAGMRRLLLRQYLLTAVQVVLLVLAVVWPQT
;
A
#
# COMPACT_ATOMS: atom_id res chain seq x y z
N MET A 1 27.89 -8.96 3.99
CA MET A 1 27.41 -7.67 4.51
C MET A 1 25.98 -7.50 4.01
N SER A 2 24.99 -7.72 4.87
CA SER A 2 23.58 -7.44 4.53
C SER A 2 23.45 -5.92 4.36
N THR A 3 23.28 -5.48 3.11
CA THR A 3 23.10 -4.07 2.74
C THR A 3 21.68 -3.65 3.07
N VAL A 4 21.34 -3.70 4.35
CA VAL A 4 20.06 -3.24 4.85
C VAL A 4 20.05 -1.72 4.67
N PRO A 5 19.13 -1.16 3.87
CA PRO A 5 19.02 0.29 3.73
C PRO A 5 18.86 0.94 5.10
N ASP A 6 19.48 2.09 5.30
CA ASP A 6 19.26 2.87 6.51
C ASP A 6 17.75 3.16 6.72
N LEU A 7 17.32 3.26 7.98
CA LEU A 7 15.94 3.55 8.38
C LEU A 7 15.38 4.79 7.67
N ALA A 8 16.21 5.83 7.52
CA ALA A 8 15.84 7.04 6.78
C ALA A 8 15.54 6.75 5.30
N THR A 9 16.32 5.88 4.67
CA THR A 9 16.11 5.46 3.27
C THR A 9 14.81 4.65 3.13
N MET A 10 14.57 3.72 4.06
CA MET A 10 13.34 2.94 4.09
C MET A 10 12.10 3.83 4.24
N GLN A 11 12.13 4.79 5.16
CA GLN A 11 11.05 5.75 5.38
C GLN A 11 10.77 6.57 4.11
N LEU A 12 11.81 7.07 3.46
CA LEU A 12 11.67 7.88 2.25
C LEU A 12 11.04 7.09 1.10
N LEU A 13 11.44 5.83 0.93
CA LEU A 13 10.86 4.92 -0.07
C LEU A 13 9.37 4.62 0.20
N LEU A 14 8.97 4.40 1.47
CA LEU A 14 7.56 4.19 1.79
C LEU A 14 6.73 5.47 1.61
N ARG A 15 7.29 6.66 1.89
CA ARG A 15 6.62 7.95 1.63
C ARG A 15 6.33 8.19 0.15
N GLN A 16 7.15 7.63 -0.76
CA GLN A 16 6.88 7.72 -2.20
C GLN A 16 5.57 7.01 -2.59
N GLY A 17 5.10 6.04 -1.79
CA GLY A 17 3.79 5.39 -1.97
C GLY A 17 2.59 6.33 -1.90
N ARG A 18 2.76 7.60 -1.49
CA ARG A 18 1.68 8.60 -1.49
C ARG A 18 1.27 9.04 -2.89
N TRP A 19 2.20 9.08 -3.86
CA TRP A 19 1.89 9.43 -5.25
C TRP A 19 0.96 8.43 -5.95
N PRO A 20 1.24 7.10 -5.95
CA PRO A 20 0.31 6.14 -6.53
C PRO A 20 -1.03 6.09 -5.78
N ALA A 21 -1.07 6.43 -4.49
CA ALA A 21 -2.33 6.59 -3.74
C ALA A 21 -3.20 7.72 -4.29
N LEU A 22 -2.62 8.92 -4.50
CA LEU A 22 -3.34 10.05 -5.06
C LEU A 22 -3.81 9.76 -6.49
N LEU A 23 -2.96 9.14 -7.31
CA LEU A 23 -3.32 8.74 -8.67
C LEU A 23 -4.48 7.73 -8.67
N SER A 24 -4.38 6.67 -7.86
CA SER A 24 -5.42 5.64 -7.75
C SER A 24 -6.76 6.20 -7.25
N LEU A 25 -6.72 7.15 -6.31
CA LEU A 25 -7.91 7.87 -5.86
C LEU A 25 -8.54 8.71 -6.98
N GLY A 26 -7.72 9.41 -7.77
CA GLY A 26 -8.18 10.12 -8.96
C GLY A 26 -8.85 9.19 -9.97
N LEU A 27 -8.22 8.05 -10.27
CA LEU A 27 -8.78 7.02 -11.17
C LEU A 27 -10.08 6.43 -10.63
N LEU A 28 -10.18 6.23 -9.31
CA LEU A 28 -11.39 5.75 -8.64
C LEU A 28 -12.53 6.75 -8.82
N LEU A 29 -12.26 8.04 -8.60
CA LEU A 29 -13.26 9.10 -8.81
C LEU A 29 -13.72 9.16 -10.27
N VAL A 30 -12.79 9.05 -11.24
CA VAL A 30 -13.14 9.00 -12.67
C VAL A 30 -14.01 7.78 -12.99
N ALA A 31 -13.66 6.59 -12.48
CA ALA A 31 -14.44 5.38 -12.69
C ALA A 31 -15.87 5.50 -12.14
N LEU A 32 -16.02 6.07 -10.93
CA LEU A 32 -17.32 6.31 -10.32
C LEU A 32 -18.14 7.36 -11.08
N LEU A 33 -17.48 8.41 -11.58
CA LEU A 33 -18.14 9.44 -12.38
C LEU A 33 -18.68 8.84 -13.68
N LEU A 34 -17.86 8.11 -14.43
CA LEU A 34 -18.27 7.45 -15.67
C LEU A 34 -19.45 6.48 -15.43
N LEU A 35 -19.39 5.69 -14.35
CA LEU A 35 -20.47 4.76 -14.02
C LEU A 35 -21.78 5.47 -13.63
N GLY A 36 -21.70 6.69 -13.08
CA GLY A 36 -22.86 7.47 -12.63
C GLY A 36 -23.45 8.39 -13.69
N THR A 37 -22.67 8.83 -14.69
CA THR A 37 -23.10 9.85 -15.67
C THR A 37 -23.44 9.29 -17.04
N GLU A 38 -22.89 8.13 -17.41
CA GLU A 38 -23.04 7.57 -18.76
C GLU A 38 -24.05 6.40 -18.73
N PRO A 39 -25.32 6.64 -19.11
CA PRO A 39 -26.38 5.63 -19.03
C PRO A 39 -26.29 4.55 -20.12
N ASP A 40 -25.55 4.80 -21.19
CA ASP A 40 -25.44 3.92 -22.37
C ASP A 40 -24.15 3.09 -22.37
N LEU A 41 -23.58 2.83 -21.19
CA LEU A 41 -22.37 2.01 -21.09
C LEU A 41 -22.67 0.57 -21.52
N ALA A 42 -21.88 0.06 -22.46
CA ALA A 42 -21.83 -1.35 -22.75
C ALA A 42 -21.56 -2.14 -21.45
N MET A 43 -22.28 -3.26 -21.27
CA MET A 43 -22.20 -4.06 -20.05
C MET A 43 -20.77 -4.51 -19.71
N VAL A 44 -19.94 -4.75 -20.73
CA VAL A 44 -18.51 -5.05 -20.57
C VAL A 44 -17.73 -3.86 -20.04
N ALA A 45 -17.95 -2.65 -20.57
CA ALA A 45 -17.31 -1.43 -20.10
C ALA A 45 -17.71 -1.13 -18.64
N ALA A 46 -19.00 -1.27 -18.30
CA ALA A 46 -19.50 -1.11 -16.93
C ALA A 46 -18.87 -2.14 -15.98
N GLY A 47 -18.75 -3.40 -16.40
CA GLY A 47 -18.06 -4.44 -15.66
C GLY A 47 -16.59 -4.12 -15.39
N LEU A 48 -15.86 -3.62 -16.40
CA LEU A 48 -14.46 -3.19 -16.26
C LEU A 48 -14.32 -2.02 -15.29
N LEU A 49 -15.24 -1.04 -15.33
CA LEU A 49 -15.26 0.07 -14.37
C LEU A 49 -15.51 -0.42 -12.94
N LEU A 50 -16.46 -1.33 -12.73
CA LEU A 50 -16.73 -1.92 -11.41
C LEU A 50 -15.50 -2.65 -10.86
N VAL A 51 -14.81 -3.44 -11.69
CA VAL A 51 -13.56 -4.09 -11.29
C VAL A 51 -12.48 -3.05 -10.97
N SER A 52 -12.37 -1.98 -11.77
CA SER A 52 -11.45 -0.86 -11.51
C SER A 52 -11.72 -0.19 -10.15
N VAL A 53 -12.99 -0.01 -9.78
CA VAL A 53 -13.40 0.49 -8.46
C VAL A 53 -12.92 -0.43 -7.34
N VAL A 54 -13.15 -1.74 -7.45
CA VAL A 54 -12.69 -2.72 -6.45
C VAL A 54 -11.17 -2.71 -6.30
N VAL A 55 -10.44 -2.65 -7.42
CA VAL A 55 -8.98 -2.53 -7.42
C VAL A 55 -8.53 -1.23 -6.75
N GLY A 56 -9.19 -0.11 -7.02
CA GLY A 56 -8.92 1.18 -6.38
C GLY A 56 -9.14 1.14 -4.86
N LEU A 57 -10.19 0.47 -4.38
CA LEU A 57 -10.42 0.27 -2.94
C LEU A 57 -9.34 -0.61 -2.29
N ALA A 58 -8.96 -1.71 -2.95
CA ALA A 58 -7.86 -2.55 -2.50
C ALA A 58 -6.54 -1.77 -2.44
N GLN A 59 -6.30 -0.92 -3.44
CA GLN A 59 -5.14 -0.03 -3.46
C GLN A 59 -5.16 0.96 -2.30
N ALA A 60 -6.31 1.58 -2.00
CA ALA A 60 -6.45 2.52 -0.90
C ALA A 60 -6.15 1.86 0.46
N TYR A 61 -6.59 0.61 0.67
CA TYR A 61 -6.22 -0.18 1.85
C TYR A 61 -4.71 -0.39 1.96
N HIS A 62 -4.05 -0.74 0.84
CA HIS A 62 -2.60 -0.90 0.80
C HIS A 62 -1.85 0.42 1.04
N ALA A 63 -2.34 1.53 0.48
CA ALA A 63 -1.78 2.87 0.66
C ALA A 63 -1.84 3.32 2.13
N TRP A 64 -2.99 3.09 2.78
CA TRP A 64 -3.16 3.38 4.20
C TRP A 64 -2.18 2.57 5.05
N ARG A 65 -2.04 1.27 4.77
CA ARG A 65 -1.09 0.39 5.48
C ARG A 65 0.36 0.82 5.30
N VAL A 66 0.77 1.18 4.08
CA VAL A 66 2.13 1.71 3.81
C VAL A 66 2.38 3.02 4.55
N GLY A 67 1.37 3.89 4.67
CA GLY A 67 1.46 5.14 5.44
C GLY A 67 1.62 4.92 6.94
N LEU A 68 0.94 3.91 7.51
CA LEU A 68 1.15 3.48 8.90
C LEU A 68 2.57 2.97 9.10
N ASP A 69 3.06 2.09 8.22
CA ASP A 69 4.42 1.55 8.29
C ASP A 69 5.47 2.68 8.23
N ALA A 70 5.29 3.67 7.35
CA ALA A 70 6.18 4.83 7.26
C ALA A 70 6.16 5.69 8.54
N SER A 71 4.99 5.85 9.18
CA SER A 71 4.85 6.61 10.43
C SER A 71 5.52 5.90 11.60
N LEU A 72 5.43 4.57 11.66
CA LEU A 72 6.14 3.76 12.66
C LEU A 72 7.66 3.89 12.50
N LEU A 73 8.17 3.81 11.27
CA LEU A 73 9.60 4.03 11.02
C LEU A 73 10.06 5.43 11.43
N GLN A 74 9.21 6.45 11.21
CA GLN A 74 9.49 7.81 11.67
C GLN A 74 9.61 7.87 13.20
N LEU A 75 8.68 7.25 13.93
CA LEU A 75 8.72 7.21 15.40
C LEU A 75 10.00 6.54 15.91
N LEU A 76 10.39 5.40 15.33
CA LEU A 76 11.62 4.69 15.73
C LEU A 76 12.87 5.53 15.48
N ARG A 77 12.91 6.25 14.36
CA ARG A 77 14.00 7.17 14.02
C ARG A 77 14.04 8.37 14.96
N ASP A 78 12.89 8.94 15.30
CA ASP A 78 12.79 10.07 16.23
C ASP A 78 13.18 9.64 17.66
N GLU A 79 12.98 8.36 18.03
CA GLU A 79 13.53 7.74 19.25
C GLU A 79 15.03 7.38 19.15
N GLY A 80 15.67 7.59 18.00
CA GLY A 80 17.10 7.29 17.77
C GLY A 80 17.44 5.81 17.75
N LEU A 81 16.45 4.94 17.52
CA LEU A 81 16.60 3.49 17.57
C LEU A 81 16.96 2.94 16.20
N GLU A 82 18.01 2.13 16.13
CA GLU A 82 18.44 1.44 14.91
C GLU A 82 18.51 -0.08 15.11
N GLY A 83 18.42 -0.83 13.99
CA GLY A 83 18.62 -2.28 13.95
C GLY A 83 17.76 -3.07 14.96
N ASP A 84 18.41 -3.87 15.80
CA ASP A 84 17.73 -4.74 16.77
C ASP A 84 16.99 -3.97 17.87
N ALA A 85 17.44 -2.75 18.20
CA ALA A 85 16.76 -1.90 19.18
C ALA A 85 15.41 -1.40 18.63
N ALA A 86 15.38 -1.01 17.36
CA ALA A 86 14.16 -0.64 16.64
C ALA A 86 13.19 -1.83 16.49
N ALA A 87 13.73 -3.03 16.22
CA ALA A 87 12.94 -4.26 16.13
C ALA A 87 12.26 -4.61 17.47
N ARG A 88 13.00 -4.54 18.58
CA ARG A 88 12.46 -4.77 19.92
C ARG A 88 11.39 -3.76 20.30
N ARG A 89 11.62 -2.47 20.04
CA ARG A 89 10.65 -1.40 20.31
C ARG A 89 9.36 -1.59 19.53
N THR A 90 9.46 -1.95 18.25
CA THR A 90 8.29 -2.27 17.41
C THR A 90 7.49 -3.43 17.99
N ASP A 91 8.16 -4.49 18.44
CA ASP A 91 7.51 -5.66 19.02
C ASP A 91 6.86 -5.34 20.36
N GLN A 92 7.48 -4.47 21.16
CA GLN A 92 6.91 -3.97 22.40
C GLN A 92 5.65 -3.13 22.15
N LEU A 93 5.69 -2.20 21.20
CA LEU A 93 4.51 -1.42 20.79
C LEU A 93 3.37 -2.32 20.27
N LEU A 94 3.69 -3.37 19.51
CA LEU A 94 2.72 -4.35 19.02
C LEU A 94 2.15 -5.24 20.15
N HIS A 95 2.94 -5.50 21.18
CA HIS A 95 2.50 -6.24 22.36
C HIS A 95 1.59 -5.38 23.24
N ASP A 96 2.00 -4.15 23.54
CA ASP A 96 1.28 -3.19 24.38
C ASP A 96 -0.06 -2.79 23.76
N SER A 97 -0.14 -2.72 22.42
CA SER A 97 -1.38 -2.47 21.68
C SER A 97 -2.31 -3.70 21.58
N GLY A 98 -1.90 -4.85 22.10
CA GLY A 98 -2.66 -6.11 22.03
C GLY A 98 -2.78 -6.71 20.62
N LEU A 99 -2.17 -6.07 19.62
CA LEU A 99 -2.20 -6.49 18.20
C LEU A 99 -1.32 -7.73 17.95
N ARG A 100 -0.42 -8.06 18.87
CA ARG A 100 0.43 -9.25 18.78
C ARG A 100 0.48 -9.99 20.11
N ARG A 101 -0.19 -11.15 20.16
CA ARG A 101 0.13 -12.23 21.12
C ARG A 101 1.43 -12.90 20.68
N ALA A 102 2.55 -12.18 20.73
CA ALA A 102 3.85 -12.81 20.55
C ALA A 102 4.18 -13.57 21.84
N ALA A 103 4.48 -14.86 21.71
CA ALA A 103 5.12 -15.60 22.79
C ALA A 103 6.46 -14.91 23.13
N PRO A 104 6.84 -14.80 24.41
CA PRO A 104 8.07 -14.14 24.85
C PRO A 104 9.34 -14.63 24.12
N ASP A 105 9.34 -15.88 23.64
CA ASP A 105 10.48 -16.54 22.99
C ASP A 105 10.42 -16.57 21.46
N ALA A 106 9.53 -15.80 20.83
CA ALA A 106 9.51 -15.73 19.37
C ALA A 106 10.83 -15.11 18.87
N PRO A 107 11.61 -15.80 18.02
CA PRO A 107 12.88 -15.28 17.55
C PRO A 107 12.66 -13.94 16.87
N LEU A 108 13.47 -12.94 17.25
CA LEU A 108 13.47 -11.61 16.65
C LEU A 108 13.60 -11.80 15.14
N ARG A 109 12.52 -11.52 14.40
CA ARG A 109 12.58 -11.54 12.93
C ARG A 109 13.55 -10.44 12.52
N GLY A 110 14.64 -10.84 11.88
CA GLY A 110 15.66 -9.94 11.37
C GLY A 110 15.02 -8.82 10.55
N TRP A 111 15.62 -7.63 10.66
CA TRP A 111 15.12 -6.41 10.03
C TRP A 111 14.92 -6.56 8.51
N ASP A 112 15.73 -7.40 7.86
CA ASP A 112 15.62 -7.79 6.46
C ASP A 112 14.24 -8.36 6.06
N LEU A 113 13.68 -9.25 6.90
CA LEU A 113 12.39 -9.87 6.63
C LEU A 113 11.25 -8.85 6.79
N ARG A 114 11.38 -7.90 7.72
CA ARG A 114 10.41 -6.81 7.90
C ARG A 114 10.43 -5.86 6.71
N TRP A 115 11.63 -5.47 6.28
CA TRP A 115 11.82 -4.63 5.10
C TRP A 115 11.30 -5.28 3.82
N ALA A 116 11.55 -6.57 3.61
CA ALA A 116 11.01 -7.31 2.47
C ALA A 116 9.47 -7.30 2.47
N GLY A 117 8.83 -7.40 3.65
CA GLY A 117 7.39 -7.26 3.81
C GLY A 117 6.88 -5.87 3.42
N MET A 118 7.48 -4.81 3.96
CA MET A 118 7.14 -3.41 3.65
C MET A 118 7.31 -3.11 2.16
N ARG A 119 8.43 -3.55 1.56
CA ARG A 119 8.70 -3.40 0.12
C ARG A 119 7.68 -4.14 -0.73
N ARG A 120 7.28 -5.36 -0.34
CA ARG A 120 6.26 -6.13 -1.06
C ARG A 120 4.90 -5.44 -1.02
N LEU A 121 4.55 -4.76 0.07
CA LEU A 121 3.33 -3.94 0.16
C LEU A 121 3.39 -2.76 -0.81
N LEU A 122 4.51 -2.04 -0.85
CA LEU A 122 4.71 -0.93 -1.80
C LEU A 122 4.61 -1.40 -3.26
N LEU A 123 5.25 -2.53 -3.61
CA LEU A 123 5.18 -3.10 -4.95
C LEU A 123 3.75 -3.53 -5.33
N ARG A 124 3.01 -4.12 -4.38
CA ARG A 124 1.59 -4.46 -4.60
C ARG A 124 0.75 -3.21 -4.84
N GLN A 125 1.03 -2.12 -4.13
CA GLN A 125 0.34 -0.85 -4.33
C GLN A 125 0.55 -0.32 -5.76
N TYR A 126 1.80 -0.29 -6.25
CA TYR A 126 2.09 0.11 -7.63
C TYR A 126 1.44 -0.82 -8.65
N LEU A 127 1.47 -2.14 -8.42
CA LEU A 127 0.83 -3.10 -9.30
C LEU A 127 -0.68 -2.89 -9.37
N LEU A 128 -1.35 -2.66 -8.24
CA LEU A 128 -2.79 -2.37 -8.22
C LEU A 128 -3.12 -1.07 -8.94
N THR A 129 -2.33 -0.01 -8.74
CA THR A 129 -2.50 1.24 -9.50
C THR A 129 -2.34 1.01 -11.01
N ALA A 130 -1.32 0.23 -11.43
CA ALA A 130 -1.12 -0.09 -12.85
C ALA A 130 -2.29 -0.89 -13.43
N VAL A 131 -2.79 -1.90 -12.70
CA VAL A 131 -3.97 -2.68 -13.09
C VAL A 131 -5.21 -1.78 -13.21
N GLN A 132 -5.41 -0.86 -12.27
CA GLN A 132 -6.53 0.08 -12.29
C GLN A 132 -6.48 0.99 -13.54
N VAL A 133 -5.29 1.49 -13.89
CA VAL A 133 -5.09 2.27 -15.13
C VAL A 133 -5.46 1.45 -16.35
N VAL A 134 -4.96 0.21 -16.46
CA VAL A 134 -5.26 -0.67 -17.61
C VAL A 134 -6.75 -0.93 -17.72
N LEU A 135 -7.42 -1.25 -16.61
CA LEU A 135 -8.87 -1.47 -16.59
C LEU A 135 -9.65 -0.25 -17.04
N LEU A 136 -9.26 0.95 -16.58
CA LEU A 136 -9.93 2.19 -16.97
C LEU A 136 -9.72 2.49 -18.47
N VAL A 137 -8.50 2.32 -18.97
CA VAL A 137 -8.20 2.51 -20.41
C VAL A 137 -8.98 1.52 -21.26
N LEU A 138 -9.03 0.25 -20.86
CA LEU A 138 -9.81 -0.77 -21.57
C LEU A 138 -11.31 -0.43 -21.55
N ALA A 139 -11.86 0.03 -20.43
CA ALA A 139 -13.27 0.42 -20.34
C ALA A 139 -13.61 1.60 -21.27
N VAL A 140 -12.72 2.59 -21.37
CA VAL A 140 -12.92 3.79 -22.20
C VAL A 140 -12.75 3.48 -23.69
N VAL A 141 -11.78 2.63 -24.06
CA VAL A 141 -11.52 2.25 -25.46
C VAL A 141 -12.51 1.19 -25.95
N TRP A 142 -13.22 0.50 -25.05
CA TRP A 142 -14.17 -0.53 -25.42
C TRP A 142 -15.29 0.05 -26.32
N PRO A 143 -15.60 -0.60 -27.46
CA PRO A 143 -16.68 -0.15 -28.32
C PRO A 143 -18.03 -0.27 -27.59
N GLN A 144 -18.80 0.82 -27.61
CA GLN A 144 -20.12 0.92 -26.95
C GLN A 144 -21.26 0.39 -27.84
N THR A 145 -20.93 -0.41 -28.85
CA THR A 145 -21.86 -0.92 -29.88
C THR A 145 -22.69 -2.10 -29.41
#